data_AF-A0A429GEX4-F1
#
_entry.id   AF-A0A429GEX4-F1
#
_cell.length_a   1.000
_cell.length_b   1.000
_cell.length_c   1.000
_cell.angle_alpha   90.00
_cell.angle_beta   90.00
_cell.angle_gamma   90.00
#
_symmetry.space_group_name_H-M   'P 1'
#
loop_
_entity.id
_entity.type
_entity.pdbx_description
1 polymer ?
#
loop_
_entity_poly.entity_id
_entity_poly.type
_entity_poly.pdbx_seq_one_letter_code
_entity_poly.pdbx_strand_id
1 'polypeptide(L)'
;MRNLIKYILLFLLLVTLLGPISTLSAAGQKAVIISNQADLPAANYIKQLLSSAGISVTILHASDFESAKGTADVIIVLGGPDAYEGVGQISRKYLSSDDQQYLRSTKGSSVVRKFSDSGKEKL
;
A
#
# COMPACT_ATOMS: atom_id res chain seq x y z
N MET A 1 24.79 42.74 28.31
CA MET A 1 23.85 42.68 27.16
C MET A 1 24.46 42.10 25.88
N ARG A 2 25.66 42.53 25.45
CA ARG A 2 26.31 42.06 24.21
C ARG A 2 26.52 40.53 24.13
N ASN A 3 26.83 39.88 25.25
CA ASN A 3 27.05 38.42 25.28
C ASN A 3 25.72 37.64 25.23
N LEU A 4 24.65 38.17 25.84
CA LEU A 4 23.32 37.57 25.83
C LEU A 4 22.74 37.48 24.40
N ILE A 5 22.92 38.55 23.62
CA ILE A 5 22.50 38.59 22.21
C ILE A 5 23.24 37.55 21.37
N LYS A 6 24.54 37.32 21.64
CA LYS A 6 25.32 36.29 20.95
C LYS A 6 24.80 34.89 21.23
N TYR A 7 24.45 34.58 22.48
CA TYR A 7 23.87 33.26 22.82
C TYR A 7 22.49 33.06 22.20
N ILE A 8 21.66 34.10 22.13
CA ILE A 8 20.35 34.05 21.46
C ILE A 8 20.52 33.77 19.96
N LEU A 9 21.46 34.46 19.30
CA LEU A 9 21.76 34.23 17.88
C LEU A 9 22.34 32.83 17.63
N LEU A 10 23.22 32.34 18.51
CA LEU A 10 23.79 31.00 18.40
C LEU A 10 22.72 29.92 18.58
N PHE A 11 21.79 30.12 19.52
CA PHE A 11 20.66 29.23 19.73
C PHE A 11 19.71 29.23 18.53
N LEU A 12 19.40 30.40 17.96
CA LEU A 12 18.55 30.52 16.78
C LEU A 12 19.18 29.84 15.55
N LEU A 13 20.50 29.99 15.38
CA LEU A 13 21.26 29.31 14.34
C LEU A 13 21.21 27.77 14.53
N LEU A 14 21.39 27.29 15.76
CA LEU A 14 21.35 25.86 16.07
C LEU A 14 19.96 25.25 15.77
N VAL A 15 18.88 25.98 16.10
CA VAL A 15 17.50 25.58 15.79
C VAL A 15 17.27 25.50 14.27
N THR A 16 17.87 26.39 13.47
CA THR A 16 17.78 26.31 11.99
C THR A 16 18.60 25.17 11.39
N LEU A 17 19.72 24.80 12.01
CA LEU A 17 20.59 23.68 11.58
C LEU A 17 19.98 22.31 11.90
N LEU A 18 19.17 22.21 12.95
CA LEU A 18 18.45 20.98 13.29
C LEU A 18 17.36 20.63 12.26
N GLY A 19 17.00 21.59 11.38
CA GLY A 19 15.97 21.42 10.36
C GLY A 19 14.59 21.09 10.94
N PRO A 20 13.52 21.18 10.14
CA PRO A 20 12.30 20.49 10.51
C PRO A 20 12.61 19.00 10.59
N ILE A 21 12.37 18.37 11.74
CA ILE A 21 12.27 16.92 11.81
C ILE A 21 11.09 16.57 10.93
N SER A 22 11.36 16.21 9.68
CA SER A 22 10.35 15.65 8.79
C SER A 22 9.91 14.35 9.42
N THR A 23 8.87 14.40 10.25
CA THR A 23 8.09 13.21 10.55
C THR A 23 7.70 12.66 9.19
N LEU A 24 8.19 11.47 8.86
CA LEU A 24 7.85 10.76 7.63
C LEU A 24 6.33 10.52 7.69
N SER A 25 5.55 11.51 7.29
CA SER A 25 4.11 11.44 7.25
C SER A 25 3.79 10.64 6.01
N ALA A 26 3.01 9.58 6.17
CA ALA A 26 2.43 8.89 5.02
C ALA A 26 1.46 9.79 4.23
N ALA A 27 1.21 11.04 4.68
CA ALA A 27 0.47 12.06 3.97
C ALA A 27 1.09 12.30 2.57
N GLY A 28 0.43 11.74 1.56
CA GLY A 28 0.84 11.79 0.16
C GLY A 28 0.94 10.42 -0.50
N GLN A 29 1.09 9.34 0.28
CA GLN A 29 1.07 7.98 -0.26
C GLN A 29 -0.34 7.60 -0.73
N LYS A 30 -0.42 6.96 -1.89
CA LYS A 30 -1.65 6.49 -2.53
C LYS A 30 -1.62 4.97 -2.65
N ALA A 31 -2.64 4.33 -2.11
CA ALA A 31 -2.88 2.91 -2.32
C ALA A 31 -4.18 2.68 -3.09
N VAL A 32 -4.19 1.68 -3.95
CA VAL A 32 -5.39 1.18 -4.61
C VAL A 32 -5.65 -0.25 -4.16
N ILE A 33 -6.88 -0.56 -3.81
CA ILE A 33 -7.33 -1.92 -3.54
C ILE A 33 -8.20 -2.37 -4.70
N ILE A 34 -7.80 -3.43 -5.39
CA ILE A 34 -8.63 -4.11 -6.39
C ILE A 34 -9.39 -5.22 -5.69
N SER A 35 -10.71 -5.14 -5.68
CA SER A 35 -11.59 -6.09 -4.99
C SER A 35 -12.83 -6.38 -5.82
N ASN A 36 -13.43 -7.55 -5.57
CA ASN A 36 -14.78 -7.87 -6.01
C ASN A 36 -15.79 -7.51 -4.90
N GLN A 37 -17.07 -7.76 -5.14
CA GLN A 37 -18.13 -7.54 -4.13
C GLN A 37 -18.03 -8.47 -2.91
N ALA A 38 -17.62 -9.72 -3.08
CA ALA A 38 -17.53 -10.69 -1.99
C ALA A 38 -16.47 -10.29 -0.94
N ASP A 39 -15.37 -9.71 -1.40
CA ASP A 39 -14.22 -9.30 -0.59
C ASP A 39 -14.32 -7.83 -0.12
N LEU A 40 -15.39 -7.12 -0.51
CA LEU A 40 -15.60 -5.70 -0.20
C LEU A 40 -15.56 -5.36 1.32
N PRO A 41 -16.10 -6.19 2.23
CA PRO A 41 -15.96 -5.95 3.67
C PRO A 41 -14.50 -5.91 4.12
N ALA A 42 -13.67 -6.82 3.61
CA ALA A 42 -12.24 -6.86 3.93
C ALA A 42 -11.48 -5.70 3.25
N ALA A 43 -11.84 -5.33 2.01
CA ALA A 43 -11.28 -4.16 1.35
C ALA A 43 -11.55 -2.86 2.12
N ASN A 44 -12.77 -2.68 2.65
CA ASN A 44 -13.13 -1.52 3.48
C ASN A 44 -12.36 -1.48 4.79
N TYR A 45 -12.17 -2.64 5.44
CA TYR A 45 -11.36 -2.73 6.65
C TYR A 45 -9.90 -2.31 6.40
N ILE A 46 -9.28 -2.83 5.33
CA ILE A 46 -7.92 -2.45 4.93
C ILE A 46 -7.84 -0.96 4.59
N LYS A 47 -8.82 -0.44 3.84
CA LYS A 47 -8.92 0.99 3.53
C LYS A 47 -8.94 1.82 4.82
N GLN A 48 -9.78 1.48 5.78
CA GLN A 48 -9.88 2.20 7.05
C GLN A 48 -8.56 2.20 7.83
N LEU A 49 -7.86 1.05 7.88
CA LEU A 49 -6.56 0.93 8.54
C LEU A 49 -5.48 1.78 7.87
N LEU A 50 -5.40 1.76 6.54
CA LEU A 50 -4.40 2.53 5.81
C LEU A 50 -4.71 4.03 5.85
N SER A 51 -5.98 4.40 5.76
CA SER A 51 -6.41 5.79 5.87
C SER A 51 -6.21 6.38 7.26
N SER A 52 -6.37 5.59 8.34
CA SER A 52 -6.04 6.07 9.69
C SER A 52 -4.53 6.30 9.89
N ALA A 53 -3.70 5.65 9.07
CA ALA A 53 -2.26 5.91 8.99
C ALA A 53 -1.87 7.08 8.07
N GLY A 54 -2.84 7.78 7.46
CA GLY A 54 -2.60 8.93 6.58
C GLY A 54 -2.42 8.60 5.10
N ILE A 55 -2.68 7.34 4.69
CA ILE A 55 -2.57 6.90 3.29
C ILE A 55 -3.90 7.14 2.56
N SER A 56 -3.84 7.75 1.38
CA SER A 56 -5.01 7.93 0.51
C SER A 56 -5.34 6.61 -0.17
N VAL A 57 -6.46 5.97 0.20
CA VAL A 57 -6.81 4.64 -0.31
C VAL A 57 -8.14 4.64 -1.07
N THR A 58 -8.10 4.09 -2.29
CA THR A 58 -9.28 3.92 -3.16
C THR A 58 -9.52 2.44 -3.44
N ILE A 59 -10.77 2.00 -3.39
CA ILE A 59 -11.17 0.65 -3.79
C ILE A 59 -11.70 0.74 -5.22
N LEU A 60 -11.18 -0.08 -6.12
CA LEU A 60 -11.55 -0.12 -7.54
C LEU A 60 -11.91 -1.54 -7.96
N HIS A 61 -12.61 -1.63 -9.09
CA HIS A 61 -12.94 -2.90 -9.74
C HIS A 61 -11.75 -3.42 -10.55
N ALA A 62 -11.73 -4.72 -10.88
CA ALA A 62 -10.63 -5.35 -11.63
C ALA A 62 -10.41 -4.74 -13.02
N SER A 63 -11.45 -4.16 -13.63
CA SER A 63 -11.36 -3.45 -14.91
C SER A 63 -10.41 -2.25 -14.87
N ASP A 64 -10.20 -1.66 -13.69
CA ASP A 64 -9.38 -0.46 -13.51
C ASP A 64 -7.93 -0.78 -13.11
N PHE A 65 -7.59 -2.07 -13.03
CA PHE A 65 -6.28 -2.52 -12.54
C PHE A 65 -5.11 -1.95 -13.34
N GLU A 66 -5.20 -1.95 -14.68
CA GLU A 66 -4.12 -1.43 -15.53
C GLU A 66 -3.98 0.09 -15.39
N SER A 67 -5.10 0.82 -15.22
CA SER A 67 -5.09 2.26 -14.93
C SER A 67 -4.48 2.60 -13.56
N ALA A 68 -4.54 1.68 -12.60
CA ALA A 68 -4.01 1.88 -11.26
C ALA A 68 -2.47 1.84 -11.20
N LYS A 69 -1.80 1.09 -12.08
CA LYS A 69 -0.33 0.88 -12.07
C LYS A 69 0.49 2.17 -12.20
N GLY A 70 -0.06 3.18 -12.88
CA GLY A 70 0.59 4.48 -13.06
C GLY A 70 0.17 5.55 -12.04
N THR A 71 -0.76 5.25 -11.13
CA THR A 71 -1.40 6.28 -10.29
C THR A 71 -1.31 6.01 -8.79
N ALA A 72 -1.05 4.77 -8.40
CA ALA A 72 -0.88 4.35 -7.01
C ALA A 72 0.57 3.96 -6.71
N ASP A 73 1.04 4.25 -5.50
CA ASP A 73 2.33 3.80 -5.01
C ASP A 73 2.30 2.31 -4.66
N VAL A 74 1.12 1.81 -4.25
CA VAL A 74 0.87 0.41 -3.91
C VAL A 74 -0.48 -0.03 -4.45
N ILE A 75 -0.53 -1.20 -5.07
CA ILE A 75 -1.77 -1.86 -5.45
C ILE A 75 -1.92 -3.14 -4.64
N ILE A 76 -3.05 -3.27 -3.95
CA ILE A 76 -3.44 -4.45 -3.18
C ILE A 76 -4.51 -5.17 -3.98
N VAL A 77 -4.26 -6.38 -4.43
CA VAL A 77 -5.28 -7.22 -5.06
C VAL A 77 -5.84 -8.16 -4.01
N LEU A 78 -7.13 -8.05 -3.73
CA LEU A 78 -7.81 -8.81 -2.70
C LEU A 78 -8.73 -9.85 -3.33
N GLY A 79 -8.32 -11.11 -3.26
CA GLY A 79 -9.06 -12.25 -3.77
C GLY A 79 -8.14 -13.43 -4.09
N GLY A 80 -8.75 -14.60 -4.28
CA GLY A 80 -8.05 -15.82 -4.70
C GLY A 80 -7.93 -15.96 -6.22
N PRO A 81 -7.25 -17.01 -6.71
CA PRO A 81 -7.13 -17.29 -8.14
C PRO A 81 -8.48 -17.55 -8.82
N ASP A 82 -9.51 -17.93 -8.07
CA ASP A 82 -10.86 -18.20 -8.59
C ASP A 82 -11.87 -17.11 -8.19
N ALA A 83 -11.39 -15.96 -7.70
CA ALA A 83 -12.22 -14.81 -7.37
C ALA A 83 -12.97 -14.30 -8.61
N TYR A 84 -14.22 -13.90 -8.41
CA TYR A 84 -15.10 -13.39 -9.45
C TYR A 84 -14.69 -11.98 -9.94
N GLU A 85 -15.43 -11.46 -10.91
CA GLU A 85 -15.36 -10.04 -11.31
C GLU A 85 -13.96 -9.60 -11.82
N GLY A 86 -13.22 -10.50 -12.48
CA GLY A 86 -11.91 -10.16 -13.05
C GLY A 86 -10.74 -10.27 -12.05
N VAL A 87 -11.02 -10.34 -10.75
CA VAL A 87 -9.97 -10.37 -9.70
C VAL A 87 -9.17 -11.67 -9.74
N GLY A 88 -9.81 -12.80 -10.03
CA GLY A 88 -9.13 -14.08 -10.17
C GLY A 88 -8.12 -14.10 -11.32
N GLN A 89 -8.45 -13.46 -12.45
CA GLN A 89 -7.56 -13.32 -13.60
C GLN A 89 -6.27 -12.59 -13.21
N ILE A 90 -6.40 -11.49 -12.48
CA ILE A 90 -5.26 -10.71 -11.97
C ILE A 90 -4.46 -11.58 -11.01
N SER A 91 -5.12 -12.20 -10.02
CA SER A 91 -4.48 -13.01 -9.00
C SER A 91 -3.68 -14.17 -9.61
N ARG A 92 -4.23 -14.88 -10.60
CA ARG A 92 -3.53 -15.98 -11.29
C ARG A 92 -2.27 -15.54 -12.04
N LYS A 93 -2.23 -14.31 -12.56
CA LYS A 93 -1.04 -13.77 -13.25
C LYS A 93 0.14 -13.64 -12.29
N TYR A 94 -0.13 -13.28 -11.03
CA TYR A 94 0.91 -12.99 -10.06
C TYR A 94 1.18 -14.17 -9.10
N LEU A 95 0.20 -15.01 -8.79
CA LEU A 95 0.40 -16.21 -7.95
C LEU A 95 1.13 -17.33 -8.70
N SER A 96 2.02 -18.07 -8.03
CA SER A 96 2.65 -19.27 -8.63
C SER A 96 1.63 -20.39 -8.80
N SER A 97 1.91 -21.37 -9.66
CA SER A 97 1.02 -22.55 -9.82
C SER A 97 0.81 -23.26 -8.48
N ASP A 98 1.86 -23.37 -7.67
CA ASP A 98 1.82 -23.98 -6.34
C ASP A 98 0.96 -23.16 -5.38
N ASP A 99 1.09 -21.83 -5.36
CA ASP A 99 0.23 -20.95 -4.55
C ASP A 99 -1.23 -21.09 -4.95
N GLN A 100 -1.52 -21.13 -6.26
CA GLN A 100 -2.88 -21.28 -6.75
C GLN A 100 -3.48 -22.62 -6.36
N GLN A 101 -2.69 -23.70 -6.45
CA GLN A 101 -3.12 -25.03 -6.04
C GLN A 101 -3.35 -25.11 -4.52
N TYR A 102 -2.43 -24.55 -3.73
CA TYR A 102 -2.55 -24.46 -2.27
C TYR A 102 -3.84 -23.75 -1.84
N LEU A 103 -4.13 -22.59 -2.44
CA LEU A 103 -5.34 -21.82 -2.16
C LEU A 103 -6.64 -22.55 -2.51
N ARG A 104 -6.61 -23.49 -3.46
CA ARG A 104 -7.76 -24.30 -3.85
C ARG A 104 -7.94 -25.55 -2.99
N SER A 105 -6.84 -26.19 -2.61
CA SER A 105 -6.86 -27.48 -1.93
C SER A 105 -6.93 -27.36 -0.41
N THR A 106 -6.51 -26.22 0.16
CA THR A 106 -6.40 -26.03 1.60
C THR A 106 -7.44 -25.03 2.09
N LYS A 107 -8.46 -25.51 2.81
CA LYS A 107 -9.48 -24.61 3.39
C LYS A 107 -8.85 -23.64 4.39
N GLY A 108 -9.25 -22.37 4.30
CA GLY A 108 -8.77 -21.32 5.21
C GLY A 108 -7.32 -20.88 4.96
N SER A 109 -6.70 -21.33 3.88
CA SER A 109 -5.37 -20.85 3.49
C SER A 109 -5.39 -19.41 2.99
N SER A 110 -4.29 -18.70 3.20
CA SER A 110 -4.03 -17.39 2.62
C SER A 110 -2.59 -17.34 2.09
N VAL A 111 -2.38 -16.50 1.06
CA VAL A 111 -1.07 -16.26 0.47
C VAL A 111 -0.93 -14.77 0.25
N VAL A 112 0.18 -14.19 0.71
CA VAL A 112 0.57 -12.81 0.43
C VAL A 112 1.88 -12.83 -0.34
N ARG A 113 1.93 -12.07 -1.43
CA ARG A 113 3.07 -11.99 -2.33
C ARG A 113 3.25 -10.55 -2.76
N LYS A 114 4.50 -10.11 -2.80
CA LYS A 114 4.89 -8.82 -3.36
C LYS A 114 5.22 -9.01 -4.83
N PHE A 115 4.77 -8.10 -5.68
CA PHE A 115 5.01 -8.15 -7.12
C PHE A 115 5.44 -6.77 -7.61
N SER A 116 6.23 -6.75 -8.67
CA SER A 116 6.60 -5.56 -9.44
C SER A 116 6.12 -5.74 -10.88
N ASP A 117 5.96 -4.66 -11.64
CA ASP A 117 5.66 -4.73 -13.07
C ASP A 117 6.75 -5.48 -13.87
N SER A 118 7.96 -5.59 -13.31
CA SER A 118 9.05 -6.43 -13.82
C SER A 118 8.87 -7.94 -13.57
N GLY A 119 7.80 -8.36 -12.88
CA GLY A 119 7.50 -9.75 -12.54
C GLY A 119 7.52 -10.02 -11.03
N LYS A 120 7.50 -11.30 -10.66
CA LYS A 120 7.46 -11.74 -9.26
C LYS A 120 8.80 -11.46 -8.60
N GLU A 121 8.80 -10.66 -7.53
CA GLU A 121 9.95 -10.64 -6.62
C GLU A 121 9.84 -11.86 -5.71
N LYS A 122 10.91 -12.67 -5.64
CA LYS A 122 11.02 -13.68 -4.59
C LYS A 122 11.22 -12.94 -3.26
N LEU A 123 10.29 -13.13 -2.33
CA LEU A 123 10.50 -12.81 -0.92
C LEU A 123 11.52 -13.78 -0.32
#